data_AF-A0A0P9DFK3-F1
#
_entry.id   AF-A0A0P9DFK3-F1
#
_cell.length_a   1.000
_cell.length_b   1.000
_cell.length_c   1.000
_cell.angle_alpha   90.00
_cell.angle_beta   90.00
_cell.angle_gamma   90.00
#
_symmetry.space_group_name_H-M   'P 1'
#
loop_
_entity.id
_entity.type
_entity.pdbx_description
1 polymer ?
#
loop_
_entity_poly.entity_id
_entity_poly.type
_entity_poly.pdbx_seq_one_letter_code
_entity_poly.pdbx_strand_id
1 'polypeptide(L)'
;MAAEIEPACSWCGAKDALELIDFDVKVANPQVDFDHAIYRCPLCTKLTATARWGNQSFVYKALEYPRAFRSPVYVLVYPVACAWCGRADLIEPEEINATVGNPASARHHYDIYACHACNRYTALSYLGQVFTYPATQDERYPSMYYLEVGETAA
;
A
#
# COMPACT_ATOMS: atom_id res chain seq x y z
N MET A 1 14.98 -25.81 14.08
CA MET A 1 15.47 -24.48 13.69
C MET A 1 15.03 -24.27 12.25
N ALA A 2 13.93 -23.57 12.02
CA ALA A 2 13.46 -23.29 10.67
C ALA A 2 14.44 -22.29 10.05
N ALA A 3 14.96 -22.60 8.87
CA ALA A 3 15.80 -21.68 8.12
C ALA A 3 15.05 -20.34 8.01
N GLU A 4 15.64 -19.29 8.58
CA GLU A 4 15.16 -17.93 8.37
C GLU A 4 15.35 -17.65 6.89
N ILE A 5 14.25 -17.72 6.13
CA ILE A 5 14.25 -17.27 4.75
C ILE A 5 14.45 -15.76 4.86
N GLU A 6 15.68 -15.30 4.63
CA GLU A 6 15.96 -13.88 4.54
C GLU A 6 15.00 -13.29 3.49
N PRO A 7 14.20 -12.27 3.86
CA PRO A 7 13.23 -11.71 2.95
C PRO A 7 13.95 -11.09 1.76
N ALA A 8 13.56 -11.48 0.55
CA ALA A 8 14.02 -10.79 -0.66
C ALA A 8 13.36 -9.41 -0.74
N CYS A 9 14.03 -8.45 -1.38
CA CYS A 9 13.46 -7.12 -1.60
C CYS A 9 12.18 -7.21 -2.44
N SER A 10 11.05 -6.72 -1.93
CA SER A 10 9.77 -6.74 -2.66
C SER A 10 9.72 -5.82 -3.88
N TRP A 11 10.74 -4.99 -4.09
CA TRP A 11 10.79 -4.05 -5.21
C TRP A 11 11.62 -4.56 -6.38
N CYS A 12 12.86 -4.98 -6.15
CA CYS A 12 13.77 -5.43 -7.19
C CYS A 12 14.00 -6.95 -7.20
N GLY A 13 13.48 -7.68 -6.22
CA GLY A 13 13.67 -9.13 -6.10
C GLY A 13 15.07 -9.57 -5.68
N ALA A 14 15.95 -8.63 -5.33
CA ALA A 14 17.29 -8.94 -4.85
C ALA A 14 17.22 -9.77 -3.56
N LYS A 15 18.04 -10.82 -3.51
CA LYS A 15 18.16 -11.74 -2.37
C LYS A 15 19.27 -11.33 -1.41
N ASP A 16 19.98 -10.24 -1.69
CA ASP A 16 21.03 -9.73 -0.83
C ASP A 16 20.42 -9.22 0.49
N ALA A 17 21.14 -9.46 1.58
CA ALA A 17 20.71 -9.18 2.94
C ALA A 17 20.12 -7.76 3.05
N LEU A 18 18.80 -7.72 3.29
CA LEU A 18 18.08 -6.51 3.58
C LEU A 18 18.59 -5.92 4.90
N GLU A 19 18.89 -4.61 4.92
CA GLU A 19 19.38 -3.94 6.13
C GLU A 19 18.19 -3.55 7.02
N LEU A 20 18.14 -4.09 8.24
CA LEU A 20 17.08 -3.74 9.19
C LEU A 20 17.23 -2.28 9.62
N ILE A 21 16.19 -1.49 9.39
CA ILE A 21 16.13 -0.07 9.77
C ILE A 21 15.35 0.11 11.06
N ASP A 22 14.24 -0.61 11.20
CA ASP A 22 13.31 -0.44 12.32
C ASP A 22 12.54 -1.74 12.58
N PHE A 23 12.11 -1.96 13.82
CA PHE A 23 11.43 -3.18 14.23
C PHE A 23 10.26 -2.88 15.18
N ASP A 24 9.31 -3.80 15.26
CA ASP A 24 8.06 -3.66 16.02
C ASP A 24 7.28 -2.36 15.69
N VAL A 25 7.29 -1.99 14.41
CA VAL A 25 6.68 -0.75 13.93
C VAL A 25 5.23 -0.97 13.53
N LYS A 26 4.37 -0.03 13.93
CA LYS A 26 3.01 0.07 13.41
C LYS A 26 2.98 0.90 12.12
N VAL A 27 2.36 0.34 11.09
CA VAL A 27 2.15 1.02 9.80
C VAL A 27 0.89 1.88 9.83
N ALA A 28 0.79 2.84 8.91
CA ALA A 28 -0.35 3.77 8.86
C ALA A 28 -1.63 3.16 8.27
N ASN A 29 -1.48 2.20 7.34
CA ASN A 29 -2.57 1.57 6.60
C ASN A 29 -2.63 0.05 6.84
N PRO A 30 -2.72 -0.43 8.10
CA PRO A 30 -2.78 -1.86 8.37
C PRO A 30 -4.12 -2.46 7.91
N GLN A 31 -4.08 -3.57 7.18
CA GLN A 31 -5.27 -4.41 6.99
C GLN A 31 -5.64 -5.13 8.28
N VAL A 32 -4.62 -5.59 8.99
CA VAL A 32 -4.66 -6.28 10.28
C VAL A 32 -3.51 -5.74 11.11
N ASP A 33 -3.73 -5.56 12.41
CA ASP A 33 -2.70 -5.12 13.34
C ASP A 33 -1.63 -6.20 13.49
N PHE A 34 -0.49 -5.99 12.84
CA PHE A 34 0.73 -6.76 13.03
C PHE A 34 1.89 -5.83 13.37
N ASP A 35 2.84 -6.36 14.13
CA ASP A 35 4.13 -5.72 14.31
C ASP A 35 4.99 -5.98 13.08
N HIS A 36 5.54 -4.91 12.50
CA HIS A 36 6.34 -4.98 11.28
C HIS A 36 7.80 -4.69 11.57
N ALA A 37 8.69 -5.40 10.87
CA ALA A 37 10.08 -5.02 10.72
C ALA A 37 10.28 -4.35 9.35
N ILE A 38 10.96 -3.21 9.33
CA ILE A 38 11.25 -2.42 8.13
C ILE A 38 12.71 -2.61 7.77
N TYR A 39 12.94 -2.96 6.51
CA TYR A 39 14.27 -3.12 5.96
C TYR A 39 14.48 -2.23 4.74
N ARG A 40 15.74 -1.85 4.51
CA ARG A 40 16.18 -1.12 3.32
C ARG A 40 17.01 -2.04 2.43
N CYS A 41 16.70 -2.04 1.14
CA CYS A 41 17.51 -2.75 0.17
C CYS A 41 18.75 -1.92 -0.21
N PRO A 42 19.98 -2.44 -0.09
CA PRO A 42 21.18 -1.69 -0.46
C PRO A 42 21.29 -1.42 -1.97
N LEU A 43 20.66 -2.25 -2.81
CA LEU A 43 20.74 -2.12 -4.27
C LEU A 43 19.79 -1.07 -4.85
N CYS A 44 18.52 -1.09 -4.43
CA CYS A 44 17.50 -0.18 -4.96
C CYS A 44 17.11 0.93 -3.98
N THR A 45 17.65 0.93 -2.75
CA THR A 45 17.36 1.86 -1.64
C THR A 45 15.91 1.89 -1.16
N LYS A 46 15.02 1.10 -1.77
CA LYS A 46 13.60 1.03 -1.40
C LYS A 46 13.39 0.18 -0.14
N LEU A 47 12.27 0.43 0.53
CA LEU A 47 11.92 -0.21 1.79
C LEU A 47 11.03 -1.43 1.58
N THR A 48 11.30 -2.46 2.36
CA THR A 48 10.52 -3.71 2.42
C THR A 48 10.09 -3.91 3.86
N ALA A 49 8.81 -4.15 4.08
CA ALA A 49 8.28 -4.48 5.40
C ALA A 49 8.02 -5.98 5.49
N THR A 50 8.25 -6.57 6.66
CA THR A 50 7.86 -7.94 6.95
C THR A 50 7.03 -8.02 8.21
N ALA A 51 6.03 -8.88 8.20
CA ALA A 51 5.25 -9.23 9.38
C ALA A 51 5.21 -10.75 9.56
N ARG A 52 4.98 -11.22 10.78
CA ARG A 52 4.80 -12.63 11.08
C ARG A 52 3.50 -12.86 11.82
N TRP A 53 2.78 -13.91 11.44
CA TRP A 53 1.61 -14.39 12.18
C TRP A 53 1.69 -15.90 12.34
N GLY A 54 2.02 -16.36 13.55
CA GLY A 54 2.34 -17.75 13.80
C GLY A 54 3.49 -18.23 12.91
N ASN A 55 3.22 -19.21 12.07
CA ASN A 55 4.21 -19.77 11.12
C ASN A 55 4.19 -19.09 9.74
N GLN A 56 3.30 -18.13 9.51
CA GLN A 56 3.21 -17.40 8.24
C GLN A 56 4.08 -16.15 8.29
N SER A 57 4.80 -15.90 7.20
CA SER A 57 5.58 -14.67 6.98
C SER A 57 5.00 -13.90 5.82
N PHE A 58 4.78 -12.61 6.02
CA PHE A 58 4.33 -11.69 5.00
C PHE A 58 5.44 -10.71 4.66
N VAL A 59 5.56 -10.38 3.38
CA VAL A 59 6.57 -9.46 2.86
C VAL A 59 5.84 -8.46 1.97
N TYR A 60 6.04 -7.17 2.24
CA TYR A 60 5.35 -6.07 1.59
C TYR A 60 6.36 -5.05 1.08
N LYS A 61 6.00 -4.38 -0.02
CA LYS A 61 6.62 -3.11 -0.38
C LYS A 61 6.25 -2.06 0.68
N ALA A 62 7.17 -1.19 1.05
CA ALA A 62 6.92 -0.12 2.01
C ALA A 62 7.39 1.25 1.49
N LEU A 63 6.71 2.30 1.93
CA LEU A 63 7.06 3.70 1.73
C LEU A 63 7.29 4.35 3.10
N GLU A 64 8.23 5.29 3.17
CA GLU A 64 8.55 6.05 4.36
C GLU A 64 8.08 7.50 4.19
N TYR A 65 7.33 7.98 5.17
CA TYR A 65 6.92 9.37 5.31
C TYR A 65 7.73 9.98 6.46
N PRO A 66 8.84 10.70 6.13
CA PRO A 66 9.70 11.27 7.15
C PRO A 66 8.96 12.37 7.92
N ARG A 67 9.24 12.49 9.22
CA ARG A 67 8.69 13.54 10.09
C ARG A 67 9.84 14.27 10.77
N ALA A 68 9.81 15.59 10.76
CA ALA A 68 10.94 16.42 11.22
C ALA A 68 11.37 16.19 12.69
N PHE A 69 10.44 15.80 13.57
CA PHE A 69 10.69 15.71 15.02
C PHE A 69 10.11 14.43 15.67
N ARG A 70 9.74 13.43 14.88
CA ARG A 70 9.12 12.18 15.34
C ARG A 70 9.65 11.02 14.52
N SER A 71 9.44 9.79 15.00
CA SER A 71 9.68 8.60 14.20
C SER A 71 8.96 8.70 12.85
N PRO A 72 9.54 8.20 11.75
CA PRO A 72 8.85 8.15 10.47
C PRO A 72 7.53 7.38 10.56
N VAL A 73 6.63 7.64 9.62
CA VAL A 73 5.45 6.80 9.40
C VAL A 73 5.74 5.91 8.22
N TYR A 74 5.49 4.61 8.36
CA TYR A 74 5.61 3.67 7.27
C TYR A 74 4.24 3.27 6.74
N VAL A 75 4.17 3.11 5.44
CA VAL A 75 2.96 2.75 4.70
C VAL A 75 3.27 1.52 3.86
N LEU A 76 2.37 0.54 3.89
CA LEU A 76 2.47 -0.66 3.07
C LEU A 76 1.88 -0.40 1.68
N VAL A 77 2.56 -0.91 0.65
CA VAL A 77 2.06 -0.90 -0.73
C VAL A 77 1.57 -2.30 -1.05
N TYR A 78 0.27 -2.41 -1.30
CA TYR A 78 -0.38 -3.70 -1.52
C TYR A 78 -0.39 -4.09 -3.00
N PRO A 79 -0.24 -5.39 -3.31
CA PRO A 79 -0.38 -5.88 -4.68
C PRO A 79 -1.85 -5.86 -5.08
N VAL A 80 -2.23 -4.90 -5.92
CA VAL A 80 -3.60 -4.71 -6.40
C VAL A 80 -3.66 -4.65 -7.91
N ALA A 81 -4.84 -4.92 -8.45
CA ALA A 81 -5.16 -4.70 -9.85
C ALA A 81 -5.94 -3.39 -9.99
N CYS A 82 -5.76 -2.70 -11.11
CA CYS A 82 -6.57 -1.54 -11.47
C CYS A 82 -8.05 -1.92 -11.57
N ALA A 83 -8.92 -1.18 -10.87
CA ALA A 83 -10.36 -1.43 -10.89
C ALA A 83 -11.01 -1.13 -12.25
N TRP A 84 -10.32 -0.42 -13.15
CA TRP A 84 -10.83 -0.08 -14.48
C TRP A 84 -10.46 -1.10 -15.54
N CYS A 85 -9.18 -1.52 -15.59
CA CYS A 85 -8.66 -2.35 -16.68
C CYS A 85 -8.10 -3.70 -16.21
N GLY A 86 -8.10 -3.98 -14.90
CA GLY A 86 -7.63 -5.24 -14.32
C GLY A 86 -6.12 -5.45 -14.32
N ARG A 87 -5.33 -4.51 -14.85
CA ARG A 87 -3.86 -4.63 -14.85
C ARG A 87 -3.26 -4.36 -13.48
N ALA A 88 -2.33 -5.21 -13.07
CA ALA A 88 -1.61 -5.12 -11.80
C ALA A 88 -0.13 -4.72 -11.95
N ASP A 89 0.38 -4.66 -13.18
CA ASP A 89 1.79 -4.43 -13.47
C ASP A 89 2.14 -2.95 -13.70
N LEU A 90 1.15 -2.13 -14.07
CA LEU A 90 1.29 -0.68 -14.30
C LEU A 90 0.42 0.14 -13.35
N ILE A 91 0.29 -0.32 -12.11
CA ILE A 91 -0.44 0.38 -11.05
C ILE A 91 0.52 0.71 -9.90
N GLU A 92 0.58 1.97 -9.54
CA GLU A 92 1.48 2.50 -8.53
C GLU A 92 0.71 3.33 -7.50
N PRO A 93 1.14 3.33 -6.22
CA PRO A 93 0.53 4.20 -5.21
C PRO A 93 0.80 5.67 -5.56
N GLU A 94 -0.26 6.47 -5.63
CA GLU A 94 -0.21 7.90 -5.93
C GLU A 94 -0.39 8.72 -4.64
N GLU A 95 -1.44 8.43 -3.87
CA GLU A 95 -1.78 9.17 -2.66
C GLU A 95 -2.24 8.23 -1.57
N ILE A 96 -1.79 8.44 -0.33
CA ILE A 96 -2.09 7.57 0.81
C ILE A 96 -2.98 8.33 1.79
N ASN A 97 -4.02 7.68 2.31
CA ASN A 97 -5.07 8.32 3.10
C ASN A 97 -5.73 9.52 2.39
N ALA A 98 -5.99 9.38 1.09
CA ALA A 98 -6.61 10.39 0.27
C ALA A 98 -8.02 10.74 0.77
N THR A 99 -8.43 11.99 0.51
CA THR A 99 -9.79 12.43 0.82
C THR A 99 -10.74 11.98 -0.28
N VAL A 100 -11.75 11.20 0.10
CA VAL A 100 -12.78 10.71 -0.82
C VAL A 100 -14.13 11.36 -0.48
N GLY A 101 -14.71 12.06 -1.45
CA GLY A 101 -15.89 12.90 -1.27
C GLY A 101 -17.23 12.17 -1.13
N ASN A 102 -17.39 11.04 -1.80
CA ASN A 102 -18.57 10.18 -1.75
C ASN A 102 -18.20 8.78 -1.20
N PRO A 103 -17.72 8.70 0.05
CA PRO A 103 -17.19 7.44 0.54
C PRO A 103 -18.30 6.41 0.68
N ALA A 104 -18.05 5.18 0.21
CA ALA A 104 -18.94 4.05 0.47
C ALA A 104 -19.11 3.78 1.98
N SER A 105 -18.16 4.23 2.81
CA SER A 105 -18.37 4.46 4.25
C SER A 105 -17.40 5.52 4.81
N ALA A 106 -17.91 6.39 5.68
CA ALA A 106 -17.16 7.46 6.35
C ALA A 106 -16.08 6.96 7.34
N ARG A 107 -16.00 5.64 7.59
CA ARG A 107 -14.99 5.01 8.46
C ARG A 107 -13.77 4.51 7.70
N HIS A 108 -13.73 4.66 6.38
CA HIS A 108 -12.64 4.15 5.56
C HIS A 108 -11.60 5.23 5.27
N HIS A 109 -10.34 4.88 5.53
CA HIS A 109 -9.21 5.51 4.87
C HIS A 109 -9.05 4.87 3.50
N TYR A 110 -8.81 5.70 2.49
CA TYR A 110 -8.58 5.24 1.13
C TYR A 110 -7.17 5.59 0.68
N ASP A 111 -6.50 4.65 0.05
CA ASP A 111 -5.27 4.94 -0.70
C ASP A 111 -5.64 5.00 -2.19
N ILE A 112 -5.07 5.94 -2.93
CA ILE A 112 -5.27 6.10 -4.36
C ILE A 112 -4.04 5.56 -5.09
N TYR A 113 -4.31 4.70 -6.06
CA TYR A 113 -3.30 4.15 -6.94
C TYR A 113 -3.58 4.62 -8.37
N ALA A 114 -2.56 5.16 -9.03
CA ALA A 114 -2.62 5.55 -10.43
C ALA A 114 -2.30 4.35 -11.33
N CYS A 115 -3.14 4.12 -12.34
CA CYS A 115 -2.86 3.13 -13.37
C CYS A 115 -2.33 3.81 -14.62
N HIS A 116 -1.05 3.59 -14.94
CA HIS A 116 -0.40 4.17 -16.12
C HIS A 116 -0.79 3.48 -17.44
N ALA A 117 -1.51 2.36 -17.38
CA ALA A 117 -2.04 1.70 -18.58
C ALA A 117 -3.27 2.42 -19.15
N CYS A 118 -4.18 2.86 -18.28
CA CYS A 118 -5.43 3.52 -18.68
C CYS A 118 -5.53 4.97 -18.22
N ASN A 119 -4.51 5.50 -17.54
CA ASN A 119 -4.44 6.83 -16.94
C ASN A 119 -5.67 7.15 -16.06
N ARG A 120 -6.02 6.20 -15.17
CA ARG A 120 -7.13 6.34 -14.22
C ARG A 120 -6.72 5.93 -12.82
N TYR A 121 -7.48 6.38 -11.84
CA TYR A 121 -7.23 6.13 -10.43
C TYR A 121 -8.07 4.96 -9.91
N THR A 122 -7.50 4.23 -8.97
CA THR A 122 -8.15 3.15 -8.23
C THR A 122 -8.02 3.45 -6.75
N ALA A 123 -9.14 3.54 -6.04
CA ALA A 123 -9.14 3.69 -4.59
C ALA A 123 -9.11 2.32 -3.91
N LEU A 124 -8.26 2.18 -2.91
CA LEU A 124 -8.15 0.99 -2.07
C LEU A 124 -8.73 1.30 -0.70
N SER A 125 -9.62 0.43 -0.23
CA SER A 125 -10.05 0.41 1.17
C SER A 125 -9.64 -0.90 1.81
N TYR A 126 -9.32 -0.84 3.10
CA TYR A 126 -8.90 -1.99 3.89
C TYR A 126 -9.92 -2.22 5.01
N LEU A 127 -10.70 -3.30 4.90
CA LEU A 127 -11.69 -3.74 5.89
C LEU A 127 -11.43 -5.21 6.25
N GLY A 128 -10.26 -5.50 6.82
CA GLY A 128 -9.79 -6.89 6.98
C GLY A 128 -9.47 -7.62 5.66
N GLN A 129 -9.80 -7.01 4.52
CA GLN A 129 -9.45 -7.41 3.16
C GLN A 129 -9.28 -6.15 2.30
N VAL A 130 -8.50 -6.24 1.22
CA VAL A 130 -8.36 -5.17 0.21
C VAL A 130 -9.58 -5.15 -0.70
N PHE A 131 -10.23 -3.99 -0.76
CA PHE A 131 -11.26 -3.69 -1.74
C PHE A 131 -10.76 -2.59 -2.66
N THR A 132 -10.94 -2.77 -3.97
CA THR A 132 -10.55 -1.80 -5.00
C THR A 132 -11.79 -1.22 -5.66
N TYR A 133 -11.84 0.11 -5.77
CA TYR A 133 -12.92 0.85 -6.40
C TYR A 133 -12.36 1.71 -7.53
N PRO A 134 -13.06 1.84 -8.67
CA PRO A 134 -12.68 2.85 -9.65
C PRO A 134 -12.87 4.24 -9.03
N ALA A 135 -11.92 5.14 -9.26
CA ALA A 135 -11.93 6.48 -8.70
C ALA A 135 -11.60 7.55 -9.74
N THR A 136 -12.20 8.72 -9.56
CA THR A 136 -12.03 9.91 -10.40
C THR A 136 -11.58 11.07 -9.51
N GLN A 137 -10.52 11.77 -9.92
CA GLN A 137 -10.03 12.96 -9.21
C GLN A 137 -10.93 14.16 -9.51
N ASP A 138 -11.21 14.99 -8.52
CA ASP A 138 -11.96 16.23 -8.72
C ASP A 138 -11.14 17.23 -9.55
N GLU A 139 -11.78 17.87 -10.54
CA GLU A 139 -11.10 18.83 -11.42
C GLU A 139 -10.72 20.13 -10.69
N ARG A 140 -11.45 20.50 -9.63
CA ARG A 140 -11.25 21.74 -8.88
C ARG A 140 -10.35 21.55 -7.67
N TYR A 141 -10.41 20.39 -7.03
CA TYR A 141 -9.69 20.04 -5.81
C TYR A 141 -8.81 18.80 -6.06
N PRO A 142 -7.55 18.97 -6.49
CA PRO A 142 -6.66 17.85 -6.82
C PRO A 142 -6.43 16.85 -5.68
N SER A 143 -6.62 17.27 -4.43
CA SER A 143 -6.51 16.39 -3.25
C SER A 143 -7.81 15.63 -2.92
N MET A 144 -8.81 15.69 -3.79
CA MET A 144 -10.13 15.11 -3.58
C MET A 144 -10.47 14.13 -4.70
N TYR A 145 -10.99 12.97 -4.32
CA TYR A 145 -11.38 11.91 -5.25
C TYR A 145 -12.82 11.49 -5.00
N TYR A 146 -13.45 10.92 -6.02
CA TYR A 146 -14.77 10.32 -5.94
C TYR A 146 -14.71 8.87 -6.41
N LEU A 147 -15.41 7.99 -5.70
CA LEU A 147 -15.59 6.61 -6.11
C LEU A 147 -16.65 6.56 -7.21
N GLU A 148 -16.35 5.85 -8.28
CA GLU A 148 -17.32 5.46 -9.31
C GLU A 148 -18.04 4.22 -8.79
N VAL A 149 -18.92 4.43 -7.82
CA VAL A 149 -19.80 3.36 -7.33
C VAL A 149 -20.86 3.17 -8.41
N GLY A 150 -20.68 2.17 -9.25
CA GLY A 150 -21.72 1.81 -10.21
C GLY A 150 -23.03 1.57 -9.45
N GLU A 151 -24.11 2.24 -9.87
CA GLU A 151 -25.41 1.60 -9.77
C GLU A 151 -25.22 0.21 -10.37
N THR A 152 -25.48 -0.81 -9.55
CA THR A 152 -25.36 -2.22 -9.92
C THR A 152 -25.76 -2.43 -11.37
N ALA A 153 -24.87 -3.02 -12.16
CA ALA A 153 -25.20 -3.48 -13.49
C ALA A 153 -26.39 -4.44 -13.40
N ALA A 154 -27.57 -3.94 -13.80
CA ALA A 154 -28.84 -4.61 -14.05
C ALA A 154 -29.51 -5.35 -12.87
#